data_AF-A0A4Q2R0S9-F1
#
_entry.id   AF-A0A4Q2R0S9-F1
#
_cell.length_a   1.000
_cell.length_b   1.000
_cell.length_c   1.000
_cell.angle_alpha   90.00
_cell.angle_beta   90.00
_cell.angle_gamma   90.00
#
_symmetry.space_group_name_H-M   'P 1'
#
loop_
_entity.id
_entity.type
_entity.pdbx_description
1 polymer ?
#
loop_
_entity_poly.entity_id
_entity_poly.type
_entity_poly.pdbx_seq_one_letter_code
_entity_poly.pdbx_strand_id
1 'polypeptide(L)'
;MSNIDIRALLGVPKHANQHRLSRLTMEVHTDKLRIMASAVESYTDELIAALEAAEKRIADYQGLISSLVGVSSSILREVERINNSAGTGKGE
;
A
#
# COMPACT_ATOMS: atom_id res chain seq x y z
N MET A 1 15.03 12.76 12.23
CA MET A 1 13.87 12.91 11.32
C MET A 1 12.83 11.94 11.81
N SER A 2 11.65 12.42 12.23
CA SER A 2 10.58 11.52 12.67
C SER A 2 10.20 10.63 11.50
N ASN A 3 10.03 9.33 11.78
CA ASN A 3 9.48 8.38 10.83
C ASN A 3 8.01 8.77 10.65
N ILE A 4 7.75 9.73 9.76
CA ILE A 4 6.39 10.12 9.39
C ILE A 4 5.75 8.84 8.90
N ASP A 5 4.69 8.40 9.57
CA ASP A 5 3.85 7.34 9.04
C ASP A 5 3.28 7.84 7.71
N ILE A 6 3.87 7.40 6.61
CA ILE A 6 3.56 7.84 5.26
C ILE A 6 2.08 7.54 4.95
N ARG A 7 1.46 6.55 5.61
CA ARG A 7 0.03 6.25 5.48
C ARG A 7 -0.86 7.35 6.06
N ALA A 8 -0.37 8.09 7.06
CA ALA A 8 -1.08 9.24 7.61
C ALA A 8 -1.25 10.36 6.57
N LEU A 9 -0.42 10.39 5.51
CA LEU A 9 -0.57 11.34 4.39
C LEU A 9 -1.76 11.03 3.49
N LEU A 10 -2.33 9.83 3.56
CA LEU A 10 -3.56 9.44 2.84
C LEU A 10 -4.84 9.67 3.67
N GLY A 11 -4.71 10.04 4.94
CA GLY A 11 -5.84 10.28 5.85
C GLY A 11 -6.36 11.72 5.80
N VAL A 12 -6.94 12.18 6.91
CA VAL A 12 -7.41 13.58 7.09
C VAL A 12 -6.40 14.65 6.64
N PRO A 13 -5.07 14.50 6.84
CA PRO A 13 -4.08 15.46 6.36
C PRO A 13 -4.09 15.69 4.84
N LYS A 14 -4.48 14.68 4.02
CA LYS A 14 -4.63 14.80 2.56
C LYS A 14 -5.58 15.94 2.20
N HIS A 15 -6.82 15.81 2.65
CA HIS A 15 -7.89 16.75 2.31
C HIS A 15 -7.66 18.12 2.96
N ALA A 16 -7.08 18.16 4.15
CA ALA A 16 -6.71 19.41 4.81
C ALA A 16 -5.63 20.18 4.04
N ASN A 17 -4.60 19.49 3.54
CA ASN A 17 -3.52 20.13 2.78
C ASN A 17 -3.97 20.55 1.38
N GLN A 18 -4.79 19.74 0.69
CA GLN A 18 -5.43 20.12 -0.58
C GLN A 18 -6.30 21.38 -0.41
N HIS A 19 -7.13 21.43 0.64
CA HIS A 19 -7.96 22.59 0.91
C HIS A 19 -7.13 23.86 1.21
N ARG A 20 -6.06 23.73 2.00
CA ARG A 20 -5.15 24.84 2.32
C ARG A 20 -4.45 25.38 1.07
N LEU A 21 -4.01 24.51 0.16
CA LEU A 21 -3.37 24.90 -1.09
C LEU A 21 -4.35 25.59 -2.03
N SER A 22 -5.55 25.03 -2.22
CA SER A 22 -6.61 25.64 -3.02
C SER A 22 -6.95 27.06 -2.53
N ARG A 23 -7.08 27.25 -1.20
CA ARG A 23 -7.27 28.58 -0.60
C ARG A 23 -6.11 29.52 -0.86
N LEU A 24 -4.87 29.05 -0.71
CA LEU A 24 -3.67 29.86 -0.96
C LEU A 24 -3.62 30.33 -2.42
N THR A 25 -3.95 29.46 -3.37
CA THR A 25 -4.02 29.79 -4.79
C THR A 25 -5.03 30.91 -5.09
N MET A 26 -6.15 30.96 -4.36
CA MET A 26 -7.18 31.99 -4.51
C MET A 26 -6.81 33.32 -3.84
N GLU A 27 -6.15 33.27 -2.68
CA GLU A 27 -5.89 34.44 -1.83
C GLU A 27 -4.54 35.13 -2.11
N VAL A 28 -3.72 34.55 -2.97
CA VAL A 28 -2.43 35.10 -3.36
C VAL A 28 -2.60 36.21 -4.40
N HIS A 29 -2.05 37.39 -4.10
CA HIS A 29 -2.18 38.59 -4.92
C HIS A 29 -0.99 38.80 -5.89
N THR A 30 -0.17 37.77 -6.11
CA THR A 30 0.93 37.83 -7.09
C THR A 30 0.95 36.57 -7.96
N ASP A 31 1.10 36.76 -9.28
CA ASP A 31 1.08 35.64 -10.23
C ASP A 31 2.14 34.59 -9.95
N LYS A 32 3.33 35.01 -9.49
CA LYS A 32 4.44 34.10 -9.16
C LYS A 32 4.08 33.14 -8.04
N LEU A 33 3.50 33.64 -6.95
CA LEU A 33 3.08 32.79 -5.83
C LEU A 33 1.88 31.92 -6.21
N ARG A 34 0.98 32.40 -7.07
CA ARG A 34 -0.15 31.60 -7.58
C ARG A 34 0.33 30.41 -8.41
N ILE A 35 1.26 30.64 -9.33
CA ILE A 35 1.88 29.58 -10.13
C ILE A 35 2.61 28.56 -9.24
N MET A 36 3.35 29.02 -8.24
CA MET A 36 4.02 28.13 -7.28
C MET A 36 3.02 27.31 -6.46
N ALA A 37 1.93 27.91 -5.99
CA ALA A 37 0.89 27.21 -5.23
C ALA A 37 0.21 26.13 -6.08
N SER A 38 -0.14 26.42 -7.34
CA SER A 38 -0.69 25.43 -8.27
C SER A 38 0.28 24.30 -8.59
N ALA A 39 1.58 24.58 -8.74
CA ALA A 39 2.59 23.55 -8.96
C ALA A 39 2.73 22.61 -7.74
N VAL A 40 2.70 23.18 -6.53
CA VAL A 40 2.72 22.39 -5.28
C VAL A 40 1.46 21.55 -5.12
N GLU A 41 0.28 22.09 -5.46
CA GLU A 41 -0.98 21.35 -5.49
C GLU A 41 -0.91 20.14 -6.44
N SER A 42 -0.50 20.38 -7.69
CA SER A 42 -0.34 19.30 -8.70
C SER A 42 0.64 18.21 -8.24
N TYR A 43 1.82 18.61 -7.73
CA TYR A 43 2.80 17.65 -7.23
C TYR A 43 2.30 16.86 -6.01
N THR A 44 1.52 17.52 -5.15
CA THR A 44 0.90 16.86 -3.99
C THR A 44 -0.10 15.81 -4.43
N ASP A 45 -0.94 16.12 -5.43
CA ASP A 45 -1.91 15.18 -5.99
C ASP A 45 -1.24 13.96 -6.65
N GLU A 46 -0.17 14.19 -7.42
CA GLU A 46 0.64 13.11 -8.02
C GLU A 46 1.26 12.20 -6.96
N LEU A 47 1.83 12.80 -5.90
CA LEU A 47 2.43 12.05 -4.80
C LEU A 47 1.37 11.20 -4.07
N ILE A 48 0.19 11.76 -3.82
CA ILE A 48 -0.92 11.03 -3.19
C ILE A 48 -1.33 9.84 -4.07
N ALA A 49 -1.53 10.06 -5.38
CA ALA A 49 -1.92 8.99 -6.29
C ALA A 49 -0.89 7.86 -6.34
N ALA A 50 0.41 8.21 -6.37
CA ALA A 50 1.49 7.24 -6.31
C ALA A 50 1.50 6.45 -5.00
N LEU A 51 1.23 7.10 -3.86
CA LEU A 51 1.12 6.45 -2.56
C LEU A 51 -0.09 5.50 -2.48
N GLU A 52 -1.25 5.89 -2.99
CA GLU A 52 -2.44 5.03 -3.05
C GLU A 52 -2.18 3.78 -3.91
N ALA A 53 -1.51 3.94 -5.06
CA ALA A 53 -1.13 2.83 -5.92
C ALA A 53 -0.11 1.89 -5.24
N ALA A 54 0.85 2.43 -4.49
CA ALA A 54 1.81 1.65 -3.74
C ALA A 54 1.14 0.83 -2.62
N GLU A 55 0.25 1.46 -1.84
CA GLU A 55 -0.50 0.78 -0.77
C GLU A 55 -1.38 -0.34 -1.32
N LYS A 56 -2.06 -0.11 -2.45
CA LYS A 56 -2.82 -1.15 -3.14
C LYS A 56 -1.95 -2.34 -3.51
N ARG A 57 -0.78 -2.09 -4.13
CA ARG A 57 0.17 -3.16 -4.49
C ARG A 57 0.65 -3.95 -3.28
N ILE A 58 0.90 -3.29 -2.15
CA ILE A 58 1.30 -3.95 -0.91
C ILE A 58 0.18 -4.89 -0.43
N ALA A 59 -1.07 -4.42 -0.41
CA ALA A 59 -2.21 -5.24 -0.04
C ALA A 59 -2.38 -6.46 -0.97
N ASP A 60 -2.23 -6.26 -2.29
CA ASP A 60 -2.29 -7.35 -3.27
C ASP A 60 -1.20 -8.40 -3.02
N TYR A 61 0.05 -7.98 -2.79
CA TYR A 61 1.15 -8.90 -2.46
C TYR A 61 0.92 -9.64 -1.15
N GLN A 62 0.39 -8.97 -0.11
CA GLN A 62 0.05 -9.62 1.15
C GLN A 62 -1.03 -10.70 0.95
N GLY A 63 -2.04 -10.43 0.10
CA GLY A 63 -3.05 -11.41 -0.28
C GLY A 63 -2.44 -12.65 -0.97
N LEU A 64 -1.60 -12.42 -1.99
CA LEU A 64 -0.92 -13.50 -2.71
C LEU A 64 -0.03 -14.36 -1.81
N ILE A 65 0.73 -13.73 -0.91
CA ILE A 65 1.58 -14.44 0.05
C ILE A 65 0.72 -15.30 0.98
N SER A 66 -0.38 -14.75 1.50
CA SER A 66 -1.30 -15.50 2.37
C SER A 66 -1.88 -16.73 1.67
N SER A 67 -2.32 -16.58 0.42
CA SER A 67 -2.81 -17.70 -0.39
C SER A 67 -1.72 -18.76 -0.63
N LEU A 68 -0.51 -18.34 -0.99
CA LEU A 68 0.61 -19.26 -1.24
C LEU A 68 1.00 -20.05 0.02
N VAL A 69 1.02 -19.39 1.19
CA VAL A 69 1.26 -20.04 2.48
C VAL A 69 0.18 -21.08 2.79
N GLY A 70 -1.10 -20.76 2.50
CA GLY A 70 -2.21 -21.70 2.65
C GLY A 70 -2.09 -22.94 1.77
N VAL A 71 -1.74 -22.75 0.49
CA VAL A 71 -1.49 -23.85 -0.46
C VAL A 71 -0.32 -24.71 0.01
N SER A 72 0.80 -24.08 0.37
CA SER A 72 2.01 -24.79 0.84
C SER A 72 1.73 -25.64 2.08
N SER A 73 0.96 -25.10 3.02
CA SER A 73 0.53 -25.83 4.23
C SER A 73 -0.35 -27.03 3.91
N SER A 74 -1.23 -26.91 2.91
CA SER A 74 -2.09 -28.00 2.46
C SER A 74 -1.29 -29.12 1.78
N ILE A 75 -0.32 -28.74 0.95
CA ILE A 75 0.61 -29.68 0.31
C ILE A 75 1.43 -30.43 1.36
N LEU A 76 2.01 -29.73 2.34
CA LEU A 76 2.79 -30.36 3.41
C LEU A 76 1.99 -31.44 4.15
N ARG A 77 0.74 -31.14 4.52
CA ARG A 77 -0.16 -32.11 5.17
C ARG A 77 -0.48 -33.32 4.29
N GLU A 78 -0.61 -33.11 2.97
CA GLU A 78 -0.82 -34.21 2.02
C GLU A 78 0.42 -35.10 1.92
N VAL A 79 1.61 -34.50 1.81
CA VAL A 79 2.89 -35.23 1.78
C VAL A 79 3.09 -36.05 3.05
N GLU A 80 2.79 -35.48 4.22
CA GLU A 80 2.84 -36.21 5.50
C GLU A 80 1.87 -37.40 5.50
N ARG A 81 0.63 -37.21 5.00
CA ARG A 81 -0.35 -38.30 4.87
C ARG A 81 0.14 -39.42 3.96
N ILE A 82 0.73 -39.09 2.82
CA ILE A 82 1.29 -40.06 1.86
C ILE A 82 2.47 -40.82 2.47
N ASN A 83 3.38 -40.13 3.15
CA ASN A 83 4.53 -40.78 3.79
C ASN A 83 4.10 -41.77 4.87
N ASN A 84 3.11 -41.40 5.68
CA ASN A 84 2.59 -42.26 6.74
C ASN A 84 1.89 -43.51 6.18
N SER A 85 1.14 -43.40 5.08
CA SER A 85 0.49 -44.56 4.43
C SER A 85 1.49 -45.48 3.69
N ALA A 86 2.58 -44.94 3.15
CA ALA A 86 3.63 -45.73 2.52
C ALA A 86 4.49 -46.50 3.54
N GLY A 87 4.67 -45.98 4.76
CA GLY A 87 5.44 -46.62 5.82
C GLY A 87 4.78 -47.87 6.41
N THR A 88 3.45 -47.98 6.35
CA THR A 88 2.68 -49.10 6.92
C THR A 88 2.64 -50.37 6.04
N GLY A 89 3.16 -50.32 4.82
CA GLY A 89 3.09 -51.43 3.84
C GLY A 89 4.38 -52.26 3.68
N LYS A 90 5.41 -52.07 4.51
CA LYS A 90 6.71 -52.76 4.39
C LYS A 90 6.97 -53.86 5.45
N GLY A 91 5.93 -54.33 6.11
CA GLY A 91 6.02 -55.39 7.11
C GLY A 91 5.14 -56.58 6.78
N GLU A 92 5.52 -57.36 5.77
CA GLU A 92 5.14 -58.77 5.59
C GLU A 92 6.35 -59.55 5.12
#